data_AF-F3CH23-F1
#
_entry.id   AF-F3CH23-F1
#
_cell.length_a   1.000
_cell.length_b   1.000
_cell.length_c   1.000
_cell.angle_alpha   90.00
_cell.angle_beta   90.00
_cell.angle_gamma   90.00
#
_symmetry.space_group_name_H-M   'P 1'
#
loop_
_entity.id
_entity.type
_entity.pdbx_description
1 polymer ?
#
loop_
_entity_poly.entity_id
_entity_poly.type
_entity_poly.pdbx_seq_one_letter_code
_entity_poly.pdbx_strand_id
1 'polypeptide(L)' 'DGIAVSAQKDGLLPISQHSIAFSGRVAYHGYEGIALDLSERERLVADLGDKSVMILRNHG' A
#
# COMPACT_ATOMS: atom_id res chain seq x y z
N ASP A 1 -0.73 8.70 -11.19
CA ASP A 1 -1.84 8.55 -10.24
C ASP A 1 -1.60 7.35 -9.34
N GLY A 2 -1.59 7.53 -8.01
CA GLY A 2 -1.30 6.45 -7.04
C GLY A 2 -2.33 5.32 -7.07
N ILE A 3 -3.61 5.69 -7.27
CA ILE A 3 -4.73 4.76 -7.44
C ILE A 3 -4.47 3.75 -8.58
N ALA A 4 -3.91 4.22 -9.70
CA ALA A 4 -3.67 3.35 -10.86
C ALA A 4 -2.65 2.25 -10.57
N VAL A 5 -1.64 2.54 -9.74
CA VAL A 5 -0.64 1.56 -9.30
C VAL A 5 -1.21 0.65 -8.21
N SER A 6 -1.96 1.20 -7.26
CA SER A 6 -2.55 0.42 -6.16
C SER A 6 -3.62 -0.59 -6.62
N ALA A 7 -4.22 -0.37 -7.79
CA ALA A 7 -5.14 -1.30 -8.45
C ALA A 7 -4.46 -2.40 -9.27
N GLN A 8 -3.15 -2.32 -9.55
CA GLN A 8 -2.44 -3.38 -10.27
C GLN A 8 -2.25 -4.61 -9.39
N LYS A 9 -2.35 -5.82 -9.97
CA LYS A 9 -2.13 -7.09 -9.25
C LYS A 9 -0.80 -7.09 -8.48
N ASP A 10 0.28 -6.69 -9.15
CA ASP A 10 1.63 -6.72 -8.60
C ASP A 10 2.02 -5.41 -7.89
N GLY A 11 1.14 -4.40 -7.90
CA GLY A 11 1.37 -3.12 -7.25
C GLY A 11 2.52 -2.32 -7.87
N LEU A 12 3.35 -1.71 -7.02
CA LEU A 12 4.52 -0.94 -7.44
C LEU A 12 5.63 -1.89 -7.92
N LEU A 13 5.83 -1.94 -9.24
CA LEU A 13 6.91 -2.68 -9.87
C LEU A 13 8.23 -1.88 -9.87
N PRO A 14 9.41 -2.53 -9.78
CA PRO A 14 10.71 -1.88 -9.80
C PRO A 14 11.15 -1.52 -11.23
N ILE A 15 10.33 -0.77 -11.96
CA ILE A 15 10.51 -0.44 -13.39
C ILE A 15 11.20 0.90 -13.65
N SER A 16 11.42 1.69 -12.59
CA SER A 16 12.06 3.00 -12.65
C SER A 16 12.97 3.23 -11.44
N GLN A 17 13.94 4.13 -11.56
CA GLN A 17 14.82 4.53 -10.45
C GLN A 17 14.02 4.99 -9.23
N HIS A 18 12.92 5.73 -9.45
CA HIS A 18 12.02 6.17 -8.38
C HIS A 18 11.37 4.98 -7.66
N SER A 19 10.81 4.02 -8.39
CA SER A 19 10.20 2.83 -7.78
C SER A 19 11.21 1.97 -7.00
N ILE A 20 12.46 1.88 -7.47
CA ILE A 20 13.52 1.10 -6.81
C ILE A 20 13.89 1.70 -5.44
N ALA A 21 13.81 3.03 -5.27
CA ALA A 21 14.07 3.68 -3.99
C ALA A 21 13.13 3.21 -2.85
N PHE A 22 11.98 2.62 -3.22
CA PHE A 22 11.00 2.05 -2.30
C PHE A 22 11.06 0.51 -2.23
N SER A 23 11.98 -0.14 -2.94
CA SER A 23 12.12 -1.60 -2.92
C SER A 23 12.33 -2.13 -1.50
N GLY A 24 11.53 -3.10 -1.08
CA GLY A 24 11.55 -3.65 0.29
C GLY A 24 10.92 -2.74 1.36
N ARG A 25 10.53 -1.51 1.02
CA ARG A 25 10.03 -0.48 1.97
C ARG A 25 8.54 -0.20 1.85
N VAL A 26 7.83 -0.92 0.97
CA VAL A 26 6.38 -0.78 0.72
C VAL A 26 5.61 -1.93 1.35
N ALA A 27 4.70 -1.60 2.25
CA ALA A 27 3.65 -2.46 2.75
C ALA A 27 2.43 -2.42 1.81
N TYR A 28 1.61 -3.45 1.85
CA TYR A 28 0.34 -3.50 1.13
C TYR A 28 -0.76 -3.85 2.12
N HIS A 29 -1.83 -3.08 2.10
CA HIS A 29 -3.04 -3.39 2.86
C HIS A 29 -4.19 -3.71 1.89
N GLY A 30 -5.00 -4.70 2.25
CA GLY A 30 -6.18 -5.09 1.47
C GLY A 30 -7.22 -3.97 1.41
N TYR A 31 -8.06 -3.98 0.38
CA TYR A 31 -9.19 -3.06 0.35
C TYR A 31 -10.30 -3.58 1.26
N GLU A 32 -10.69 -2.78 2.27
CA GLU A 32 -11.74 -3.17 3.23
C GLU A 32 -13.09 -2.46 2.99
N GLY A 33 -13.21 -1.62 1.95
CA GLY A 33 -14.42 -0.87 1.64
C GLY A 33 -14.26 0.64 1.87
N ILE A 34 -15.37 1.32 2.16
CA ILE A 34 -15.35 2.75 2.53
C ILE A 34 -14.94 2.83 4.01
N ALA A 35 -13.87 3.58 4.30
CA ALA A 35 -13.24 3.69 5.63
C ALA A 35 -14.16 4.33 6.68
N LEU A 36 -15.11 3.53 7.18
CA LEU A 36 -16.04 3.89 8.26
C LEU A 36 -15.73 3.13 9.55
N ASP A 37 -14.84 2.13 9.49
CA ASP A 37 -14.47 1.27 10.61
C ASP A 37 -13.18 1.74 11.27
N LEU A 38 -13.27 2.19 12.53
CA LEU A 38 -12.11 2.61 13.30
C LEU A 38 -11.15 1.46 13.63
N SER A 39 -11.62 0.21 13.58
CA SER A 39 -10.78 -0.97 13.84
C SER A 39 -9.77 -1.24 12.72
N GLU A 40 -9.98 -0.65 11.53
CA GLU A 40 -9.03 -0.71 10.40
C GLU A 40 -7.65 -0.19 10.81
N ARG A 41 -7.58 0.79 11.73
CA ARG A 41 -6.32 1.39 12.18
C ARG A 41 -5.34 0.38 12.77
N GLU A 42 -5.84 -0.58 13.54
CA GLU A 42 -4.99 -1.59 14.17
C GLU A 42 -4.42 -2.55 13.12
N ARG A 43 -5.23 -2.91 12.11
CA ARG A 43 -4.80 -3.72 10.96
C ARG A 43 -3.80 -2.97 10.09
N LEU A 44 -4.01 -1.67 9.85
CA LEU A 44 -3.05 -0.82 9.14
C LEU A 44 -1.70 -0.76 9.84
N VAL A 45 -1.69 -0.60 11.18
CA VAL A 45 -0.44 -0.64 11.94
C VAL A 45 0.25 -2.00 11.81
N ALA A 46 -0.51 -3.09 11.90
CA ALA A 46 0.02 -4.45 11.76
C ALA A 46 0.60 -4.71 10.36
N ASP A 47 -0.12 -4.33 9.30
CA ASP A 47 0.30 -4.52 7.91
C ASP A 47 1.47 -3.61 7.51
N LEU A 48 1.57 -2.43 8.12
CA LEU A 48 2.70 -1.53 7.91
C LEU A 48 4.00 -2.14 8.45
N GLY A 49 3.92 -2.78 9.62
CA GLY A 49 5.06 -3.42 10.25
C GLY A 49 6.25 -2.48 10.45
N ASP A 50 7.41 -2.86 9.92
CA ASP A 50 8.66 -2.10 9.98
C ASP A 50 8.90 -1.20 8.76
N LYS A 51 7.93 -1.13 7.85
CA LYS A 51 8.05 -0.38 6.58
C LYS A 51 7.63 1.07 6.74
N SER A 52 8.14 1.91 5.86
CA SER A 52 7.92 3.37 5.92
C SER A 52 6.83 3.88 4.97
N VAL A 53 6.32 3.04 4.07
CA VAL A 53 5.30 3.40 3.08
C VAL A 53 4.30 2.25 2.94
N MET A 54 3.03 2.57 2.74
CA MET A 54 1.98 1.60 2.47
C MET A 54 1.20 1.99 1.22
N ILE A 55 0.85 1.00 0.41
CA ILE A 55 -0.13 1.12 -0.67
C ILE A 55 -1.43 0.46 -0.21
N LEU A 56 -2.51 1.22 -0.20
CA LEU A 56 -3.85 0.72 0.06
C LEU A 56 -4.42 0.21 -1.26
N ARG A 57 -4.64 -1.11 -1.38
CA ARG A 57 -5.12 -1.74 -2.62
C ARG A 57 -6.41 -1.05 -3.09
N ASN A 58 -6.48 -0.73 -4.37
CA ASN A 58 -7.61 -0.03 -5.02
C ASN A 58 -7.94 1.36 -4.44
N HIS A 59 -7.08 1.95 -3.59
CA HIS A 59 -7.30 3.25 -2.96
C HIS A 59 -6.16 4.23 -3.22
N GLY A 60 -4.89 3.82 -3.08
CA GLY A 60 -3.75 4.71 -3.36
C GLY A 60 -2.52 4.43 -2.53
#